data_AF-A0A821NIP9-F1
#
_entry.id   AF-A0A821NIP9-F1
#
_cell.length_a   1.000
_cell.length_b   1.000
_cell.length_c   1.000
_cell.angle_alpha   90.00
_cell.angle_beta   90.00
_cell.angle_gamma   90.00
#
_symmetry.space_group_name_H-M   'P 1'
#
loop_
_entity.id
_entity.type
_entity.pdbx_description
1 polymer ?
#
loop_
_entity_poly.entity_id
_entity_poly.type
_entity_poly.pdbx_seq_one_letter_code
_entity_poly.pdbx_strand_id
1 'polypeptide(L)'
;MIINLKGMEKREYGQEELRDNLTISVMSFVPTLDDDGKPITCRAENPNVTNLFLETTWTISVVYPPVVKLRLGSSLAASDIKEGDDVYFECHVRANPMVRKLSWLHDVSNLIFS
;
A
#
# COMPACT_ATOMS: atom_id res chain seq x y z
N MET A 1 -10.22 9.91 28.79
CA MET A 1 -10.29 8.92 27.69
C MET A 1 -9.02 9.09 26.88
N ILE A 2 -8.41 8.02 26.41
CA ILE A 2 -7.19 8.05 25.60
C ILE A 2 -7.58 7.60 24.19
N ILE A 3 -7.16 8.35 23.17
CA ILE A 3 -7.45 8.05 21.76
C ILE A 3 -6.13 7.77 21.06
N ASN A 4 -5.97 6.55 20.56
CA ASN A 4 -4.77 6.07 19.89
C ASN A 4 -5.08 5.61 18.47
N LEU A 5 -4.13 5.80 17.55
CA LEU A 5 -4.18 5.22 16.22
C LEU A 5 -3.26 4.00 16.15
N LYS A 6 -3.76 2.91 15.56
CA LYS A 6 -3.01 1.68 15.28
C LYS A 6 -2.88 1.50 13.76
N GLY A 7 -1.78 0.91 13.34
CA GLY A 7 -1.51 0.59 11.93
C GLY A 7 -0.64 1.62 11.20
N MET A 8 -0.23 2.69 11.89
CA MET A 8 0.85 3.57 11.46
C MET A 8 2.13 3.18 12.22
N GLU A 9 3.26 3.08 11.51
CA GLU A 9 4.56 2.76 12.12
C GLU A 9 5.65 3.80 11.79
N LYS A 10 5.37 4.80 10.94
CA LYS A 10 6.40 5.68 10.37
C LYS A 10 5.96 7.15 10.31
N ARG A 11 6.80 8.01 10.91
CA ARG A 11 6.73 9.49 10.87
C ARG A 11 5.39 10.05 11.34
N GLU A 12 5.14 9.82 12.62
CA GLU A 12 3.95 10.30 13.32
C GLU A 12 4.22 11.62 14.04
N TYR A 13 3.27 12.54 13.96
CA TYR A 13 3.20 13.69 14.84
C TYR A 13 1.83 13.70 15.51
N GLY A 14 1.82 13.44 16.82
CA GLY A 14 0.62 13.41 17.66
C GLY A 14 0.47 14.70 18.45
N GLN A 15 -0.74 15.25 18.47
CA GLN A 15 -1.13 16.35 19.35
C GLN A 15 -2.47 16.02 20.01
N GLU A 16 -2.55 16.22 21.32
CA GLU A 16 -3.79 16.10 22.08
C GLU A 16 -4.40 17.48 22.30
N GLU A 17 -5.68 17.65 21.96
CA GLU A 17 -6.47 18.83 22.29
C GLU A 17 -7.61 18.44 23.22
N LEU A 18 -7.69 19.07 24.39
CA LEU A 18 -8.91 19.10 25.19
C LEU A 18 -9.76 20.30 24.77
N ARG A 19 -10.99 20.03 24.31
CA ARG A 19 -12.00 21.06 24.09
C ARG A 19 -13.19 20.77 24.98
N ASP A 20 -13.35 21.53 26.06
CA ASP A 20 -14.39 21.35 27.07
C ASP A 20 -14.42 19.89 27.61
N ASN A 21 -15.49 19.15 27.27
CA ASN A 21 -15.73 17.76 27.68
C ASN A 21 -15.30 16.75 26.59
N LEU A 22 -14.65 17.21 25.52
CA LEU A 22 -14.21 16.42 24.38
C LEU A 22 -12.69 16.24 24.42
N THR A 23 -12.25 14.98 24.35
CA THR A 23 -10.84 14.64 24.10
C THR A 23 -10.66 14.43 22.60
N ILE A 24 -9.74 15.18 21.98
CA ILE A 24 -9.37 15.03 20.57
C ILE A 24 -7.90 14.62 20.52
N SER A 25 -7.60 13.56 19.77
CA SER A 25 -6.23 13.17 19.42
C SER A 25 -6.07 13.34 17.92
N VAL A 26 -5.13 14.19 17.51
CA VAL A 26 -4.80 14.46 16.11
C VAL A 26 -3.46 13.80 15.82
N MET A 27 -3.44 12.90 14.84
CA MET A 27 -2.21 12.29 14.33
C MET A 27 -2.04 12.65 12.87
N SER A 28 -0.86 13.18 12.54
CA SER A 28 -0.46 13.43 11.17
C SER A 28 0.56 12.40 10.72
N PHE A 29 0.42 11.91 9.49
CA PHE A 29 1.34 10.99 8.86
C PHE A 29 1.43 11.25 7.35
N VAL A 30 2.55 10.87 6.74
CA VAL A 30 2.76 10.98 5.29
C VAL A 30 2.70 9.57 4.69
N PRO A 31 1.62 9.19 3.99
CA PRO A 31 1.47 7.85 3.43
C PRO A 31 2.48 7.59 2.31
N THR A 32 2.86 6.32 2.17
CA THR A 32 3.66 5.82 1.04
C THR A 32 2.82 4.86 0.19
N LEU A 33 3.32 4.52 -1.02
CA LEU A 33 2.67 3.52 -1.89
C LEU A 33 2.53 2.14 -1.24
N ASP A 34 3.35 1.82 -0.24
CA ASP A 34 3.26 0.57 0.50
C ASP A 34 2.16 0.60 1.56
N ASP A 35 1.53 1.75 1.82
CA ASP A 35 0.42 1.89 2.78
C ASP A 35 -0.96 1.79 2.10
N ASP A 36 -1.01 1.77 0.78
CA ASP A 36 -2.23 1.56 0.01
C ASP A 36 -2.86 0.20 0.35
N GLY A 37 -4.16 0.21 0.66
CA GLY A 37 -4.91 -0.98 1.06
C GLY A 37 -4.68 -1.45 2.50
N LYS A 38 -3.77 -0.81 3.28
CA LYS A 38 -3.59 -1.15 4.70
C LYS A 38 -4.71 -0.60 5.58
N PRO A 39 -5.09 -1.32 6.65
CA PRO A 39 -6.05 -0.83 7.62
C PRO A 39 -5.40 0.16 8.61
N ILE A 40 -6.18 1.15 9.02
CA ILE A 40 -5.86 2.10 10.08
C ILE A 40 -7.00 2.11 11.09
N THR A 41 -6.69 2.00 12.38
CA THR A 41 -7.70 1.88 13.43
C THR A 41 -7.55 2.98 14.47
N CYS A 42 -8.61 3.76 14.70
CA CYS A 42 -8.72 4.67 15.84
C CYS A 42 -9.37 3.92 17.01
N ARG A 43 -8.73 3.92 18.18
CA ARG A 43 -9.20 3.27 19.39
C ARG A 43 -9.28 4.26 20.54
N ALA A 44 -10.47 4.36 21.13
CA ALA A 44 -10.73 5.12 22.34
C ALA A 44 -10.86 4.19 23.55
N GLU A 45 -10.11 4.46 24.61
CA GLU A 45 -10.13 3.67 25.85
C GLU A 45 -10.21 4.57 27.09
N ASN A 46 -10.84 4.08 28.16
CA ASN A 46 -10.87 4.76 29.45
C ASN A 46 -9.98 4.01 30.44
N PRO A 47 -8.84 4.56 30.90
CA PRO A 47 -7.94 3.86 31.82
C PRO A 47 -8.60 3.40 33.12
N ASN A 48 -9.66 4.08 33.55
CA ASN A 48 -10.42 3.73 34.76
C ASN A 48 -11.38 2.57 34.56
N VAL A 49 -11.59 2.10 33.32
CA VAL A 49 -12.47 0.99 32.97
C VAL A 49 -11.67 -0.04 32.19
N THR A 50 -11.30 -1.12 32.87
CA THR A 50 -10.49 -2.18 32.28
C THR A 50 -11.23 -2.93 31.17
N ASN A 51 -10.49 -3.28 30.10
CA ASN A 51 -10.95 -4.09 28.97
C ASN A 51 -12.10 -3.52 28.13
N LEU A 52 -12.50 -2.26 28.31
CA LEU A 52 -13.49 -1.60 27.46
C LEU A 52 -12.84 -0.54 26.58
N PHE A 53 -13.13 -0.66 25.28
CA PHE A 53 -12.67 0.28 24.25
C PHE A 53 -13.70 0.35 23.13
N LEU A 54 -13.67 1.46 22.41
CA LEU A 54 -14.39 1.63 21.15
C LEU A 54 -13.36 1.78 20.03
N GLU A 55 -13.57 1.13 18.90
CA GLU A 55 -12.67 1.27 17.75
C GLU A 55 -13.43 1.44 16.43
N THR A 56 -12.80 2.19 15.53
CA THR A 56 -13.24 2.36 14.14
C THR A 56 -12.04 2.16 13.23
N THR A 57 -12.22 1.35 12.20
CA THR A 57 -11.17 1.04 11.21
C THR A 57 -11.53 1.60 9.85
N TRP A 58 -10.53 2.18 9.17
CA TRP A 58 -10.61 2.59 7.78
C TRP A 58 -9.54 1.87 6.96
N THR A 59 -9.72 1.79 5.64
CA THR A 59 -8.69 1.31 4.71
C THR A 59 -8.08 2.53 4.01
N ILE A 60 -6.74 2.62 4.01
CA ILE A 60 -6.03 3.71 3.36
C ILE A 60 -6.10 3.50 1.84
N SER A 61 -6.47 4.55 1.10
CA SER A 61 -6.41 4.59 -0.37
C SER A 61 -5.39 5.65 -0.79
N VAL A 62 -4.23 5.21 -1.26
CA VAL A 62 -3.15 6.09 -1.72
C VAL A 62 -3.19 6.10 -3.24
N VAL A 63 -3.26 7.28 -3.84
CA VAL A 63 -3.18 7.45 -5.30
C VAL A 63 -1.73 7.62 -5.71
N TYR A 64 -1.25 6.82 -6.65
CA TYR A 64 0.14 6.84 -7.12
C TYR A 64 0.24 6.37 -8.59
N PRO A 65 1.26 6.84 -9.33
CA PRO A 65 1.50 6.41 -10.70
C PRO A 65 1.88 4.91 -10.75
N PRO A 66 1.66 4.23 -11.88
CA PRO A 66 2.01 2.82 -12.02
C PRO A 66 3.49 2.53 -11.74
N VAL A 67 3.74 1.57 -10.85
CA VAL A 67 5.06 1.00 -10.58
C VAL A 67 5.14 -0.35 -11.28
N VAL A 68 6.03 -0.45 -12.26
CA VAL A 68 6.18 -1.63 -13.11
C VAL A 68 7.38 -2.44 -12.68
N LYS A 69 7.20 -3.76 -12.55
CA LYS A 69 8.28 -4.72 -12.33
C LYS A 69 8.20 -5.83 -13.37
N LEU A 70 9.27 -6.01 -14.10
CA LEU A 70 9.40 -7.08 -15.07
C LEU A 70 10.02 -8.31 -14.43
N ARG A 71 9.46 -9.48 -14.69
CA ARG A 71 9.99 -10.76 -14.24
C ARG A 71 9.96 -11.77 -15.36
N LEU A 72 10.91 -12.70 -15.35
CA LEU A 72 10.84 -13.88 -16.20
C LEU A 72 9.59 -14.68 -15.81
N GLY A 73 9.00 -15.38 -16.78
CA GLY A 73 7.89 -16.29 -16.53
C GLY A 73 8.18 -17.23 -15.36
N SER A 74 7.19 -17.44 -14.49
CA SER A 74 7.36 -18.23 -13.27
C SER A 74 7.88 -19.67 -13.46
N SER A 75 7.73 -20.24 -14.66
CA SER A 75 8.26 -21.56 -15.03
C SER A 75 9.68 -21.54 -15.60
N LEU A 76 10.28 -20.36 -15.81
CA LEU A 76 11.58 -20.20 -16.45
C LEU A 76 12.67 -19.92 -15.41
N ALA A 77 13.78 -20.65 -15.51
CA ALA A 77 15.00 -20.40 -14.74
C ALA A 77 16.03 -19.70 -15.62
N ALA A 78 16.44 -18.48 -15.24
CA ALA A 78 17.36 -17.68 -16.04
C ALA A 78 18.70 -18.36 -16.33
N SER A 79 19.15 -19.27 -15.47
CA SER A 79 20.38 -20.06 -15.64
C SER A 79 20.28 -21.15 -16.71
N ASP A 80 19.07 -21.57 -17.06
CA ASP A 80 18.83 -22.77 -17.84
C ASP A 80 18.31 -22.48 -19.25
N ILE A 81 18.17 -21.19 -19.60
CA ILE A 81 17.74 -20.73 -20.92
C ILE A 81 18.85 -20.98 -21.95
N LYS A 82 18.48 -21.60 -23.07
CA LYS A 82 19.35 -21.92 -24.20
C LYS A 82 18.75 -21.45 -25.52
N GLU A 83 19.58 -21.43 -26.56
CA GLU A 83 19.12 -21.16 -27.91
C GLU A 83 18.05 -22.19 -28.33
N GLY A 84 16.92 -21.69 -28.83
CA GLY A 84 15.77 -22.51 -29.19
C GLY A 84 14.70 -22.63 -28.09
N ASP A 85 14.95 -22.11 -26.89
CA ASP A 85 13.95 -22.09 -25.82
C ASP A 85 12.96 -20.92 -25.99
N ASP A 86 11.67 -21.21 -25.77
CA ASP A 86 10.63 -20.18 -25.72
C ASP A 86 10.67 -19.45 -24.37
N VAL A 87 10.82 -18.12 -24.42
CA VAL A 87 10.84 -17.27 -23.23
C VAL A 87 9.69 -16.28 -23.23
N TYR A 88 9.19 -15.98 -22.04
CA TYR A 88 8.19 -14.95 -21.84
C TYR A 88 8.45 -14.20 -20.54
N PHE A 89 7.91 -12.99 -20.47
CA PHE A 89 8.02 -12.14 -19.29
C PHE A 89 6.64 -11.80 -18.74
N GLU A 90 6.57 -11.70 -17.42
CA GLU A 90 5.41 -11.22 -16.71
C GLU A 90 5.64 -9.76 -16.28
N CYS A 91 4.66 -8.90 -16.60
CA CYS A 91 4.67 -7.50 -16.20
C CYS A 91 3.77 -7.32 -14.97
N HIS A 92 4.40 -7.11 -13.83
CA HIS A 92 3.71 -6.88 -12.56
C HIS A 92 3.54 -5.38 -12.35
N VAL A 93 2.30 -4.89 -12.38
CA VAL A 93 1.99 -3.46 -12.27
C VAL A 93 1.21 -3.19 -10.98
N ARG A 94 1.75 -2.32 -10.12
CA ARG A 94 1.03 -1.75 -8.96
C ARG A 94 0.59 -0.33 -9.32
N ALA A 95 -0.69 -0.02 -9.23
CA ALA A 95 -1.22 1.31 -9.52
C ALA A 95 -2.56 1.52 -8.81
N ASN A 96 -2.82 2.76 -8.40
CA ASN A 96 -4.13 3.21 -7.96
C ASN A 96 -4.41 4.59 -8.57
N PRO A 97 -5.36 4.73 -9.51
CA PRO A 97 -6.30 3.69 -10.00
C PRO A 97 -5.65 2.64 -10.93
N MET A 98 -6.38 1.56 -11.21
CA MET A 98 -5.90 0.47 -12.08
C MET A 98 -5.53 0.98 -13.49
N VAL A 99 -4.45 0.40 -14.04
CA VAL A 99 -3.99 0.69 -15.40
C VAL A 99 -4.99 0.23 -16.46
N ARG A 100 -5.12 0.99 -17.55
CA ARG A 100 -6.05 0.69 -18.65
C ARG A 100 -5.38 0.14 -19.90
N LYS A 101 -4.08 0.38 -20.08
CA LYS A 101 -3.32 -0.03 -21.26
C LYS A 101 -1.93 -0.47 -20.83
N LEU A 102 -1.50 -1.62 -21.35
CA LEU A 102 -0.14 -2.14 -21.22
C LEU A 102 0.45 -2.30 -22.63
N SER A 103 1.70 -1.88 -22.80
CA SER A 103 2.44 -2.04 -24.06
C SER A 103 3.83 -2.55 -23.77
N TRP A 104 4.30 -3.45 -24.61
CA TRP A 104 5.62 -4.05 -24.54
C TRP A 104 6.53 -3.43 -25.59
N LEU A 105 7.74 -3.06 -25.19
CA LEU A 105 8.72 -2.46 -26.08
C LEU A 105 10.05 -3.20 -25.96
N HIS A 106 10.70 -3.43 -27.10
CA HIS A 106 12.06 -3.92 -27.20
C HIS A 106 12.83 -2.99 -28.14
N ASP A 107 13.97 -2.48 -27.71
CA ASP A 107 14.76 -1.48 -28.46
C ASP A 107 13.90 -0.34 -29.03
N VAL A 108 13.01 0.22 -28.19
CA VAL A 108 12.10 1.33 -28.54
C VAL A 108 11.00 0.96 -29.55
N SER A 109 10.99 -0.27 -30.05
CA SER A 109 9.96 -0.77 -30.97
C SER A 109 8.87 -1.53 -30.20
N ASN A 110 7.60 -1.33 -30.59
CA ASN A 110 6.49 -2.07 -30.00
C ASN A 110 6.60 -3.56 -30.34
N LEU A 111 6.53 -4.41 -29.32
CA LEU A 111 6.37 -5.86 -29.51
C LEU A 111 4.90 -6.14 -29.85
N ILE A 112 4.68 -6.71 -31.03
CA ILE A 112 3.39 -7.25 -31.46
C ILE A 112 3.50 -8.76 -31.28
N PHE A 113 2.79 -9.32 -30.29
CA PHE A 113 2.64 -10.76 -30.18
C PHE A 113 1.58 -11.20 -31.20
N SER A 114 1.94 -12.12 -32.11
CA SER A 114 1.02 -12.82 -33.00
C SER A 114 0.44 -14.06 -32.33
#